data_AF-A0AAN7ST65-F1
#
_entry.id   AF-A0AAN7ST65-F1
#
_cell.length_a   1.000
_cell.length_b   1.000
_cell.length_c   1.000
_cell.angle_alpha   90.00
_cell.angle_beta   90.00
_cell.angle_gamma   90.00
#
_symmetry.space_group_name_H-M   'P 1'
#
loop_
_entity.id
_entity.type
_entity.pdbx_description
1 polymer ?
#
loop_
_entity_poly.entity_id
_entity_poly.type
_entity_poly.pdbx_seq_one_letter_code
_entity_poly.pdbx_strand_id
1 'polypeptide(L)'
;MVCLPKDKLSHKVRSISELDLAGTLTGVAGLIGFNFAWNEGPVAGWQAPYTIVMLIIGVALLLAFVYLELSVVTDPLLPRMAFTLDTSLVLGCIAAGWSSFGIWVFYYWQFLEVIRGDSILQSAAEMCPAAVSGAIAAVATGMLMRKMTTGTILVCSMVAFCMGIVLVVSNPPGRTYWAQLFLSPIITSWGMDMSFPAGVIVLSYHMPHHQQGLAASLVNTVVNYSISVGLGFAGTAERYVVLNGADQLEGYRAALYVGISLDVLGLILAAGLVIHQRLQLKQNSAQTIDG
;
A
#
# COMPACT_ATOMS: atom_id res chain seq x y z
N MET A 1 -26.59 31.86 12.15
CA MET A 1 -27.49 30.80 12.64
C MET A 1 -28.05 30.10 11.40
N VAL A 2 -27.40 29.02 10.96
CA VAL A 2 -27.80 28.27 9.76
C VAL A 2 -28.81 27.21 10.20
N CYS A 3 -30.07 27.38 9.81
CA CYS A 3 -31.12 26.37 10.04
C CYS A 3 -30.85 25.16 9.13
N LEU A 4 -30.40 24.05 9.72
CA LEU A 4 -30.37 22.75 9.05
C LEU A 4 -31.80 22.17 9.00
N PRO A 5 -32.24 21.59 7.87
CA PRO A 5 -33.53 20.90 7.78
C PRO A 5 -33.55 19.70 8.74
N LYS A 6 -34.60 19.57 9.55
CA LYS A 6 -34.77 18.50 10.54
C LYS A 6 -35.18 17.14 9.97
N ASP A 7 -35.39 17.03 8.67
CA ASP A 7 -35.88 15.81 8.03
C ASP A 7 -34.79 15.15 7.18
N LYS A 8 -34.02 14.22 7.79
CA LYS A 8 -33.33 13.05 7.19
C LYS A 8 -32.26 12.42 8.12
N LEU A 9 -32.52 12.33 9.42
CA LEU A 9 -31.68 11.56 10.36
C LEU A 9 -32.36 10.26 10.76
N SER A 10 -32.80 9.47 9.78
CA SER A 10 -32.94 8.03 9.94
C SER A 10 -31.67 7.39 9.40
N HIS A 11 -30.56 7.50 10.16
CA HIS A 11 -29.48 6.54 10.01
C HIS A 11 -30.04 5.22 10.54
N LYS A 12 -30.65 4.42 9.65
CA LYS A 12 -30.91 3.01 9.94
C LYS A 12 -29.53 2.37 10.19
N VAL A 13 -29.14 2.27 11.45
CA VAL A 13 -27.97 1.51 11.87
C VAL A 13 -28.23 0.10 11.37
N ARG A 14 -27.45 -0.35 10.37
CA ARG A 14 -27.55 -1.72 9.85
C ARG A 14 -27.48 -2.67 11.03
N SER A 15 -28.48 -3.54 11.14
CA SER A 15 -28.48 -4.59 12.17
C SER A 15 -27.30 -5.52 11.92
N ILE A 16 -26.70 -6.10 12.96
CA ILE A 16 -25.62 -7.10 12.83
C ILE A 16 -26.08 -8.30 11.97
N SER A 17 -27.38 -8.54 11.89
CA SER A 17 -28.01 -9.54 11.01
C SER A 17 -28.02 -9.17 9.52
N GLU A 18 -27.83 -7.90 9.15
CA GLU A 18 -27.67 -7.42 7.76
C GLU A 18 -26.18 -7.38 7.35
N LEU A 19 -25.24 -7.69 8.26
CA LEU A 19 -23.81 -7.78 7.98
C LEU A 19 -23.45 -9.21 7.56
N ASP A 20 -22.67 -9.34 6.49
CA ASP A 20 -22.10 -10.62 6.06
C ASP A 20 -21.03 -11.11 7.05
N LEU A 21 -21.51 -11.71 8.16
CA LEU A 21 -20.66 -12.21 9.23
C LEU A 21 -19.83 -13.41 8.77
N ALA A 22 -20.39 -14.25 7.89
CA ALA A 22 -19.71 -15.42 7.38
C ALA A 22 -18.54 -15.01 6.47
N GLY A 23 -18.77 -14.13 5.49
CA GLY A 23 -17.69 -13.61 4.65
C GLY A 23 -16.66 -12.84 5.47
N THR A 24 -17.09 -11.99 6.42
CA THR A 24 -16.16 -11.26 7.29
C THR A 24 -15.25 -12.19 8.09
N LEU A 25 -15.79 -13.21 8.76
CA LEU A 25 -14.99 -14.15 9.55
C LEU A 25 -14.03 -14.96 8.67
N THR A 26 -14.52 -15.46 7.54
CA THR A 26 -13.72 -16.29 6.63
C THR A 26 -12.60 -15.47 5.99
N GLY A 27 -12.90 -14.24 5.57
CA GLY A 27 -11.95 -13.31 4.97
C GLY A 27 -10.88 -12.88 5.97
N VAL A 28 -11.27 -12.45 7.18
CA VAL A 28 -10.33 -12.02 8.23
C VAL A 28 -9.44 -13.19 8.66
N ALA A 29 -10.01 -14.36 8.93
CA ALA A 29 -9.23 -15.54 9.31
C ALA A 29 -8.26 -15.98 8.20
N GLY A 30 -8.69 -15.93 6.93
CA GLY A 30 -7.84 -16.22 5.78
C GLY A 30 -6.68 -15.23 5.63
N LEU A 31 -6.97 -13.92 5.73
CA LEU A 31 -5.96 -12.87 5.66
C LEU A 31 -4.92 -13.01 6.77
N ILE A 32 -5.34 -13.29 8.01
CA ILE A 32 -4.45 -13.52 9.16
C ILE A 32 -3.59 -14.76 8.95
N GLY A 33 -4.21 -15.90 8.58
CA GLY A 33 -3.49 -17.15 8.41
C GLY A 33 -2.44 -17.09 7.29
N PHE A 34 -2.81 -16.48 6.16
CA PHE A 34 -1.85 -16.22 5.08
C PHE A 34 -0.73 -15.31 5.57
N ASN A 35 -1.06 -14.18 6.19
CA ASN A 35 -0.07 -13.19 6.60
C ASN A 35 0.91 -13.73 7.65
N PHE A 36 0.43 -14.53 8.58
CA PHE A 36 1.25 -15.22 9.57
C PHE A 36 2.23 -16.17 8.89
N ALA A 37 1.74 -17.09 8.06
CA ALA A 37 2.59 -18.06 7.37
C ALA A 37 3.63 -17.38 6.48
N TRP A 38 3.22 -16.30 5.80
CA TRP A 38 4.04 -15.53 4.89
C TRP A 38 5.22 -14.84 5.59
N ASN A 39 4.99 -14.27 6.77
CA ASN A 39 6.03 -13.59 7.55
C ASN A 39 6.85 -14.54 8.42
N GLU A 40 6.30 -15.69 8.82
CA GLU A 40 7.04 -16.74 9.53
C GLU A 40 7.99 -17.51 8.62
N GLY A 41 7.69 -17.63 7.32
CA GLY A 41 8.52 -18.35 6.34
C GLY A 41 10.00 -17.95 6.36
N PRO A 42 10.36 -16.65 6.29
CA PRO A 42 11.74 -16.18 6.41
C PRO A 42 12.43 -16.51 7.74
N VAL A 43 11.68 -16.50 8.84
CA VAL A 43 12.22 -16.63 10.20
C VAL A 43 12.40 -18.11 10.57
N ALA A 44 11.32 -18.88 10.48
CA ALA A 44 11.27 -20.28 10.86
C ALA A 44 11.64 -21.25 9.74
N GLY A 45 11.63 -20.78 8.50
CA GLY A 45 11.91 -21.55 7.30
C GLY A 45 10.65 -22.06 6.60
N TRP A 46 10.66 -21.97 5.27
CA TRP A 46 9.56 -22.42 4.41
C TRP A 46 9.28 -23.93 4.46
N GLN A 47 10.22 -24.73 4.99
CA GLN A 47 10.07 -26.18 5.15
C GLN A 47 9.43 -26.58 6.49
N ALA A 48 9.18 -25.62 7.39
CA ALA A 48 8.55 -25.91 8.67
C ALA A 48 7.10 -26.38 8.43
N PRO A 49 6.68 -27.54 8.98
CA PRO A 49 5.34 -28.09 8.72
C PRO A 49 4.20 -27.13 9.08
N TYR A 50 4.34 -26.39 10.18
CA TYR A 50 3.30 -25.44 10.62
C TYR A 50 3.16 -24.25 9.66
N THR A 51 4.25 -23.76 9.06
CA THR A 51 4.22 -22.68 8.06
C THR A 51 3.45 -23.12 6.83
N ILE A 52 3.71 -24.33 6.33
CA ILE A 52 3.01 -24.90 5.17
C ILE A 52 1.52 -25.10 5.48
N VAL A 53 1.19 -25.69 6.63
CA VAL A 53 -0.21 -25.93 7.04
C VAL A 53 -0.96 -24.60 7.15
N MET A 54 -0.39 -23.59 7.80
CA MET A 54 -1.04 -22.31 7.97
C MET A 54 -1.20 -21.55 6.64
N LEU A 55 -0.24 -21.69 5.72
CA LEU A 55 -0.34 -21.13 4.38
C LEU A 55 -1.50 -21.79 3.61
N ILE A 56 -1.61 -23.12 3.63
CA ILE A 56 -2.70 -23.86 2.96
C ILE A 56 -4.05 -23.45 3.55
N ILE A 57 -4.17 -23.40 4.88
CA ILE A 57 -5.42 -23.01 5.54
C ILE A 57 -5.78 -21.56 5.21
N GLY A 58 -4.81 -20.64 5.27
CA GLY A 58 -5.00 -19.24 4.92
C GLY A 58 -5.49 -19.05 3.49
N VAL A 59 -4.84 -19.70 2.52
CA VAL A 59 -5.24 -19.67 1.11
C VAL A 59 -6.63 -20.29 0.92
N ALA A 60 -6.90 -21.43 1.54
CA ALA A 60 -8.22 -22.09 1.45
C ALA A 60 -9.35 -21.19 1.98
N LEU A 61 -9.13 -20.51 3.11
CA LEU A 61 -10.08 -19.55 3.69
C LEU A 61 -10.27 -18.31 2.79
N LEU A 62 -9.21 -17.79 2.18
CA LEU A 62 -9.32 -16.69 1.23
C LEU A 62 -10.12 -17.08 -0.02
N LEU A 63 -9.88 -18.29 -0.56
CA LEU A 63 -10.66 -18.81 -1.68
C LEU A 63 -12.14 -19.02 -1.29
N ALA A 64 -12.39 -19.52 -0.09
CA ALA A 64 -13.75 -19.64 0.45
C ALA A 64 -14.43 -18.27 0.59
N PHE A 65 -13.72 -17.26 1.10
CA PHE A 65 -14.22 -15.89 1.18
C PHE A 65 -14.60 -15.34 -0.20
N VAL A 66 -13.71 -15.45 -1.18
CA VAL A 66 -13.98 -15.00 -2.56
C VAL A 66 -15.20 -15.72 -3.13
N TYR A 67 -15.32 -17.03 -2.91
CA TYR A 67 -16.47 -17.81 -3.36
C TYR A 67 -17.78 -17.34 -2.71
N LEU A 68 -17.79 -17.12 -1.39
CA LEU A 68 -18.96 -16.65 -0.65
C LEU A 68 -19.41 -15.27 -1.15
N GLU A 69 -18.47 -14.34 -1.29
CA GLU A 69 -18.72 -12.96 -1.70
C GLU A 69 -19.24 -12.85 -3.15
N LEU A 70 -18.71 -13.68 -4.06
CA LEU A 70 -19.08 -13.66 -5.47
C LEU A 70 -20.33 -14.49 -5.78
N SER A 71 -20.60 -15.56 -5.02
CA SER A 71 -21.61 -16.56 -5.42
C SER A 71 -22.80 -16.67 -4.47
N VAL A 72 -22.65 -16.28 -3.19
CA VAL A 72 -23.65 -16.64 -2.15
C VAL A 72 -24.30 -15.41 -1.53
N VAL A 73 -23.56 -14.32 -1.31
CA VAL A 73 -24.04 -13.17 -0.52
C VAL A 73 -24.81 -12.17 -1.40
N THR A 74 -26.00 -11.76 -0.93
CA THR A 74 -26.87 -10.77 -1.59
C THR A 74 -26.49 -9.31 -1.33
N ASP A 75 -25.83 -9.00 -0.21
CA ASP A 75 -25.27 -7.67 0.09
C ASP A 75 -23.76 -7.82 0.41
N PRO A 76 -22.90 -7.90 -0.62
CA PRO A 76 -21.47 -8.18 -0.45
C PRO A 76 -20.78 -7.07 0.35
N LEU A 77 -19.78 -7.44 1.15
CA LEU A 77 -18.92 -6.54 1.90
C LEU A 77 -18.19 -5.55 0.97
N LEU A 78 -17.76 -6.03 -0.20
CA LEU A 78 -17.11 -5.27 -1.24
C LEU A 78 -18.07 -5.06 -2.42
N PRO A 79 -18.55 -3.82 -2.65
CA PRO A 79 -19.45 -3.57 -3.77
C PRO A 79 -18.71 -3.88 -5.08
N ARG A 80 -19.23 -4.84 -5.86
CA ARG A 80 -18.61 -5.29 -7.12
C ARG A 80 -18.36 -4.15 -8.11
N MET A 81 -19.21 -3.12 -8.05
CA MET A 81 -19.08 -1.90 -8.86
C MET A 81 -17.84 -1.06 -8.52
N ALA A 82 -17.25 -1.26 -7.34
CA ALA A 82 -16.02 -0.59 -6.94
C ALA A 82 -14.75 -1.18 -7.55
N PHE A 83 -14.85 -2.27 -8.34
CA PHE A 83 -13.74 -2.87 -9.08
C PHE A 83 -13.89 -2.64 -10.59
N THR A 84 -13.66 -1.39 -11.00
CA THR A 84 -13.38 -1.01 -12.40
C THR A 84 -11.89 -1.10 -12.69
N LEU A 85 -11.51 -1.05 -13.98
CA LEU A 85 -10.10 -1.05 -14.38
C LEU A 85 -9.31 0.06 -13.67
N ASP A 86 -9.87 1.27 -13.55
CA ASP A 86 -9.24 2.39 -12.85
C ASP A 86 -9.00 2.08 -11.38
N THR A 87 -10.02 1.61 -10.66
CA THR A 87 -9.89 1.26 -9.25
C THR A 87 -8.92 0.10 -9.03
N SER A 88 -8.89 -0.90 -9.91
CA SER A 88 -7.96 -2.03 -9.82
C SER A 88 -6.52 -1.59 -10.06
N LEU A 89 -6.26 -0.73 -11.05
CA LEU A 89 -4.93 -0.16 -11.31
C LEU A 89 -4.47 0.69 -10.12
N VAL A 90 -5.37 1.51 -9.57
CA VAL A 90 -5.08 2.35 -8.39
C VAL A 90 -4.77 1.50 -7.16
N LEU A 91 -5.60 0.50 -6.84
CA LEU A 91 -5.36 -0.42 -5.73
C LEU A 91 -4.06 -1.21 -5.92
N GLY A 92 -3.74 -1.62 -7.15
CA GLY A 92 -2.46 -2.25 -7.47
C GLY A 92 -1.26 -1.33 -7.26
N CYS A 93 -1.35 -0.05 -7.65
CA CYS A 93 -0.32 0.96 -7.36
C CYS A 93 -0.12 1.14 -5.85
N ILE A 94 -1.22 1.26 -5.10
CA ILE A 94 -1.20 1.43 -3.65
C ILE A 94 -0.58 0.19 -2.99
N ALA A 95 -0.98 -1.02 -3.41
CA ALA A 95 -0.41 -2.24 -2.89
C ALA A 95 1.10 -2.29 -3.13
N ALA A 96 1.55 -2.05 -4.36
CA ALA A 96 2.97 -2.08 -4.71
C ALA A 96 3.79 -1.02 -3.96
N GLY A 97 3.35 0.24 -3.96
CA GLY A 97 4.08 1.34 -3.29
C GLY A 97 4.07 1.23 -1.77
N TRP A 98 2.97 0.77 -1.16
CA TRP A 98 2.92 0.59 0.30
C TRP A 98 3.63 -0.68 0.77
N SER A 99 3.71 -1.74 -0.05
CA SER A 99 4.64 -2.83 0.18
C SER A 99 6.09 -2.35 0.15
N SER A 100 6.46 -1.55 -0.86
CA SER A 100 7.79 -0.92 -0.93
C SER A 100 8.08 -0.06 0.30
N PHE A 101 7.12 0.80 0.71
CA PHE A 101 7.24 1.60 1.93
C PHE A 101 7.48 0.75 3.18
N GLY A 102 6.75 -0.36 3.34
CA GLY A 102 6.92 -1.28 4.46
C GLY A 102 8.33 -1.86 4.52
N ILE A 103 8.86 -2.27 3.38
CA ILE A 103 10.25 -2.75 3.24
C ILE A 103 11.21 -1.61 3.59
N TRP A 104 11.05 -0.44 2.97
CA TRP A 104 11.88 0.73 3.21
C TRP A 104 11.97 1.07 4.69
N VAL A 105 10.84 1.21 5.38
CA VAL A 105 10.85 1.65 6.79
C VAL A 105 11.55 0.63 7.66
N PHE A 106 11.26 -0.66 7.51
CA PHE A 106 11.91 -1.71 8.31
C PHE A 106 13.43 -1.72 8.10
N TYR A 107 13.87 -1.80 6.85
CA TYR A 107 15.30 -1.90 6.54
C TYR A 107 16.05 -0.58 6.75
N TYR A 108 15.38 0.57 6.70
CA TYR A 108 15.96 1.85 7.10
C TYR A 108 16.33 1.83 8.59
N TRP A 109 15.42 1.40 9.46
CA TRP A 109 15.70 1.23 10.88
C TRP A 109 16.80 0.21 11.14
N GLN A 110 16.73 -0.96 10.50
CA GLN A 110 17.77 -1.98 10.61
C GLN A 110 19.14 -1.44 10.15
N PHE A 111 19.19 -0.60 9.11
CA PHE A 111 20.43 0.02 8.67
C PHE A 111 21.00 0.98 9.73
N LEU A 112 20.18 1.81 10.35
CA LEU A 112 20.63 2.72 11.41
C LEU A 112 21.11 1.96 12.65
N GLU A 113 20.32 1.01 13.14
CA GLU A 113 20.60 0.36 14.42
C GLU A 113 21.63 -0.76 14.31
N VAL A 114 21.56 -1.58 13.26
CA VAL A 114 22.41 -2.78 13.12
C VAL A 114 23.68 -2.49 12.32
N ILE A 115 23.57 -1.75 11.22
CA ILE A 115 24.73 -1.48 10.34
C ILE A 115 25.53 -0.27 10.81
N ARG A 116 24.87 0.82 11.20
CA ARG A 116 25.56 2.02 11.73
C ARG A 116 25.82 1.96 13.23
N GLY A 117 25.04 1.18 13.98
CA GLY A 117 25.16 1.09 15.44
C GLY A 117 24.57 2.30 16.16
N ASP A 118 23.68 3.05 15.51
CA ASP A 118 23.02 4.21 16.11
C ASP A 118 22.10 3.75 17.26
N SER A 119 22.05 4.51 18.35
CA SER A 119 21.11 4.22 19.45
C SER A 119 19.67 4.45 19.00
N ILE A 120 18.69 3.75 19.59
CA ILE A 120 17.26 3.89 19.27
C ILE A 120 16.80 5.36 19.33
N LEU A 121 17.28 6.11 20.33
CA LEU A 121 16.96 7.54 20.48
C LEU A 121 17.52 8.39 19.34
N GLN A 122 18.73 8.07 18.88
CA GLN A 122 19.35 8.75 17.74
C GLN A 122 18.63 8.39 16.44
N SER A 123 18.32 7.11 16.20
CA SER A 123 17.56 6.66 15.04
C SER A 123 16.18 7.34 14.96
N ALA A 124 15.50 7.50 16.10
CA ALA A 124 14.25 8.24 16.18
C ALA A 124 14.43 9.73 15.81
N ALA A 125 15.48 10.37 16.31
CA ALA A 125 15.80 11.76 15.97
C ALA A 125 16.15 11.92 14.47
N GLU A 126 16.87 10.96 13.89
CA GLU A 126 17.20 10.90 12.46
C GLU A 126 15.94 10.69 11.59
N MET A 127 14.82 10.22 12.15
CA MET A 127 13.57 10.08 11.40
C MET A 127 12.61 11.27 11.56
N CYS A 128 12.90 12.23 12.45
CA CYS A 128 12.09 13.45 12.62
C CYS A 128 11.83 14.26 11.33
N PRO A 129 12.79 14.39 10.38
CA PRO A 129 12.54 15.10 9.11
C PRO A 129 11.38 14.53 8.30
N ALA A 130 11.07 13.23 8.44
CA ALA A 130 9.93 12.59 7.78
C ALA A 130 8.61 13.27 8.17
N ALA A 131 8.42 13.59 9.46
CA ALA A 131 7.19 14.20 9.95
C ALA A 131 6.98 15.62 9.39
N VAL A 132 8.04 16.42 9.33
CA VAL A 132 8.00 17.76 8.75
C VAL A 132 7.72 17.69 7.25
N SER A 133 8.41 16.79 6.53
CA SER A 133 8.18 16.57 5.10
C SER A 133 6.76 16.10 4.81
N GLY A 134 6.24 15.15 5.59
CA GLY A 134 4.88 14.64 5.44
C GLY A 134 3.82 15.70 5.70
N ALA A 135 3.99 16.58 6.69
CA ALA A 135 3.09 17.71 6.90
C ALA A 135 3.04 18.65 5.69
N ILE A 136 4.19 18.93 5.07
CA ILE A 136 4.27 19.73 3.85
C ILE A 136 3.63 18.98 2.67
N ALA A 137 3.94 17.69 2.51
CA ALA A 137 3.43 16.85 1.44
C ALA A 137 1.92 16.70 1.50
N ALA A 138 1.32 16.54 2.69
CA ALA A 138 -0.13 16.46 2.86
C ALA A 138 -0.84 17.74 2.35
N VAL A 139 -0.34 18.92 2.70
CA VAL A 139 -0.88 20.20 2.22
C VAL A 139 -0.67 20.35 0.71
N ALA A 140 0.55 20.07 0.23
CA ALA A 140 0.90 20.18 -1.19
C ALA A 140 0.05 19.24 -2.06
N THR A 141 -0.15 17.99 -1.63
CA THR A 141 -1.00 17.01 -2.33
C THR A 141 -2.42 17.53 -2.47
N GLY A 142 -3.03 18.07 -1.41
CA GLY A 142 -4.38 18.66 -1.49
C GLY A 142 -4.48 19.83 -2.48
N MET A 143 -3.38 20.56 -2.71
CA MET A 143 -3.31 21.57 -3.77
C MET A 143 -3.12 20.95 -5.16
N LEU A 144 -2.28 19.91 -5.26
CA LEU A 144 -1.92 19.25 -6.50
C LEU A 144 -3.07 18.46 -7.12
N MET A 145 -3.89 17.82 -6.28
CA MET A 145 -5.09 17.08 -6.69
C MET A 145 -6.13 17.95 -7.40
N ARG A 146 -6.08 19.28 -7.24
CA ARG A 146 -6.95 20.21 -7.98
C ARG A 146 -6.46 20.50 -9.40
N LYS A 147 -5.19 20.18 -9.71
CA LYS A 147 -4.52 20.56 -10.96
C LYS A 147 -4.05 19.37 -11.79
N MET A 148 -3.87 18.20 -11.18
CA MET A 148 -3.31 17.01 -11.82
C MET A 148 -4.28 15.84 -11.78
N THR A 149 -4.18 14.95 -12.77
CA THR A 149 -4.93 13.70 -12.78
C THR A 149 -4.39 12.74 -11.73
N THR A 150 -5.26 11.86 -11.20
CA THR A 150 -4.87 10.83 -10.23
C THR A 150 -3.73 9.96 -10.74
N GLY A 151 -3.74 9.57 -12.03
CA GLY A 151 -2.66 8.76 -12.59
C GLY A 151 -1.30 9.46 -12.50
N THR A 152 -1.25 10.76 -12.76
CA THR A 152 0.02 11.51 -12.70
C THR A 152 0.52 11.65 -11.26
N ILE A 153 -0.39 11.85 -10.31
CA ILE A 153 -0.07 11.89 -8.86
C ILE A 153 0.49 10.54 -8.40
N LEU A 154 -0.11 9.43 -8.84
CA LEU A 154 0.39 8.10 -8.53
C LEU A 154 1.77 7.82 -9.14
N VAL A 155 2.04 8.29 -10.36
CA VAL A 155 3.40 8.21 -10.93
C VAL A 155 4.40 8.95 -10.04
N CYS A 156 4.11 10.20 -9.66
CA CYS A 156 4.97 10.97 -8.76
C CYS A 156 5.18 10.26 -7.41
N SER A 157 4.13 9.66 -6.87
CA SER A 157 4.19 8.87 -5.63
C SER A 157 5.13 7.66 -5.76
N MET A 158 5.00 6.86 -6.82
CA MET A 158 5.86 5.68 -7.03
C MET A 158 7.32 6.08 -7.29
N VAL A 159 7.56 7.21 -7.97
CA VAL A 159 8.91 7.77 -8.11
C VAL A 159 9.48 8.15 -6.75
N ALA A 160 8.69 8.76 -5.87
CA ALA A 160 9.12 9.14 -4.53
C ALA A 160 9.47 7.91 -3.67
N PHE A 161 8.64 6.87 -3.67
CA PHE A 161 8.95 5.60 -2.99
C PHE A 161 10.25 4.98 -3.50
N CYS A 162 10.40 4.89 -4.83
CA CYS A 162 11.58 4.32 -5.48
C CYS A 162 12.86 5.10 -5.12
N MET A 163 12.83 6.43 -5.22
CA MET A 163 13.98 7.27 -4.84
C MET A 163 14.33 7.10 -3.36
N GLY A 164 13.33 7.00 -2.49
CA GLY A 164 13.49 6.71 -1.07
C GLY A 164 14.33 5.45 -0.83
N ILE A 165 13.94 4.32 -1.42
CA ILE A 165 14.69 3.07 -1.32
C ILE A 165 16.05 3.14 -1.98
N VAL A 166 16.16 3.73 -3.18
CA VAL A 166 17.42 3.85 -3.91
C VAL A 166 18.47 4.58 -3.07
N LEU A 167 18.06 5.62 -2.32
CA LEU A 167 18.98 6.33 -1.43
C LEU A 167 19.50 5.44 -0.28
N VAL A 168 18.66 4.57 0.29
CA VAL A 168 19.09 3.64 1.35
C VAL A 168 19.98 2.53 0.80
N VAL A 169 19.56 1.85 -0.27
CA VAL A 169 20.29 0.69 -0.82
C VAL A 169 21.68 1.06 -1.32
N SER A 170 21.81 2.27 -1.88
CA SER A 170 23.07 2.82 -2.41
C SER A 170 23.92 3.53 -1.34
N ASN A 171 23.48 3.57 -0.09
CA ASN A 171 24.26 4.20 0.97
C ASN A 171 25.42 3.27 1.40
N PRO A 172 26.68 3.70 1.28
CA PRO A 172 27.80 2.92 1.77
C PRO A 172 27.88 2.99 3.31
N PRO A 173 28.33 1.92 3.99
CA PRO A 173 28.59 1.95 5.43
C PRO A 173 29.57 3.07 5.81
N GLY A 174 29.33 3.71 6.96
CA GLY A 174 30.17 4.80 7.46
C GLY A 174 29.96 6.17 6.80
N ARG A 175 29.08 6.29 5.80
CA ARG A 175 28.72 7.60 5.25
C ARG A 175 27.94 8.44 6.26
N THR A 176 28.18 9.75 6.23
CA THR A 176 27.47 10.73 7.07
C THR A 176 25.96 10.67 6.85
N TYR A 177 25.18 10.72 7.93
CA TYR A 177 23.72 10.76 7.91
C TYR A 177 23.14 11.82 6.93
N TRP A 178 23.70 13.03 6.97
CA TRP A 178 23.27 14.19 6.19
C TRP A 178 23.32 14.03 4.66
N ALA A 179 23.90 12.93 4.16
CA ALA A 179 23.91 12.61 2.74
C ALA A 179 22.60 11.90 2.32
N GLN A 180 22.64 10.57 2.18
CA GLN A 180 21.53 9.81 1.61
C GLN A 180 20.42 9.54 2.65
N LEU A 181 20.79 9.27 3.90
CA LEU A 181 19.85 8.85 4.95
C LEU A 181 18.98 9.99 5.46
N PHE A 182 19.46 11.24 5.47
CA PHE A 182 18.62 12.41 5.75
C PHE A 182 17.57 12.66 4.64
N LEU A 183 17.97 12.50 3.37
CA LEU A 183 17.11 12.77 2.22
C LEU A 183 16.06 11.69 1.97
N SER A 184 16.39 10.43 2.25
CA SER A 184 15.51 9.29 2.03
C SER A 184 14.12 9.44 2.70
N PRO A 185 13.99 9.64 4.03
CA PRO A 185 12.70 9.79 4.69
C PRO A 185 11.93 11.02 4.21
N ILE A 186 12.63 12.12 3.89
CA ILE A 186 12.00 13.34 3.36
C ILE A 186 11.28 13.02 2.06
N ILE A 187 11.92 12.30 1.14
CA ILE A 187 11.35 11.97 -0.17
C ILE A 187 10.26 10.91 -0.03
N THR A 188 10.49 9.85 0.74
CA THR A 188 9.55 8.73 0.88
C THR A 188 8.18 9.19 1.42
N SER A 189 8.13 10.17 2.33
CA SER A 189 6.87 10.72 2.86
C SER A 189 5.93 11.24 1.76
N TRP A 190 6.48 11.82 0.68
CA TRP A 190 5.67 12.27 -0.45
C TRP A 190 4.99 11.11 -1.18
N GLY A 191 5.65 9.95 -1.25
CA GLY A 191 5.05 8.73 -1.77
C GLY A 191 3.75 8.37 -1.03
N MET A 192 3.80 8.36 0.30
CA MET A 192 2.64 8.04 1.15
C MET A 192 1.53 9.06 1.00
N ASP A 193 1.86 10.35 1.16
CA ASP A 193 0.88 11.43 1.21
C ASP A 193 0.23 11.71 -0.14
N MET A 194 0.88 11.33 -1.26
CA MET A 194 0.29 11.43 -2.59
C MET A 194 -0.58 10.21 -2.94
N SER A 195 -0.16 8.99 -2.59
CA SER A 195 -0.85 7.76 -3.01
C SER A 195 -2.17 7.53 -2.26
N PHE A 196 -2.19 7.73 -0.94
CA PHE A 196 -3.37 7.44 -0.13
C PHE A 196 -4.61 8.25 -0.54
N PRO A 197 -4.58 9.60 -0.55
CA PRO A 197 -5.76 10.39 -0.92
C PRO A 197 -6.14 10.19 -2.40
N ALA A 198 -5.17 9.98 -3.29
CA ALA A 198 -5.43 9.62 -4.68
C ALA A 198 -6.24 8.33 -4.80
N GLY A 199 -5.88 7.31 -4.01
CA GLY A 199 -6.63 6.07 -3.86
C GLY A 199 -8.06 6.26 -3.43
N VAL A 200 -8.24 6.96 -2.31
CA VAL A 200 -9.55 7.19 -1.71
C VAL A 200 -10.47 7.91 -2.69
N ILE A 201 -9.95 8.92 -3.41
CA ILE A 201 -10.73 9.71 -4.35
C ILE A 201 -11.22 8.86 -5.53
N VAL A 202 -10.36 8.07 -6.18
CA VAL A 202 -10.78 7.23 -7.32
C VAL A 202 -11.80 6.17 -6.91
N LEU A 203 -11.60 5.52 -5.76
CA LEU A 203 -12.57 4.55 -5.28
C LEU A 203 -13.89 5.22 -4.88
N SER A 204 -13.84 6.39 -4.24
CA SER A 204 -15.05 7.13 -3.84
C SER A 204 -15.90 7.57 -5.04
N TYR A 205 -15.29 7.85 -6.20
CA TYR A 205 -16.04 8.21 -7.42
C TYR A 205 -16.88 7.04 -7.97
N HIS A 206 -16.44 5.80 -7.73
CA HIS A 206 -17.12 4.60 -8.22
C HIS A 206 -18.09 4.00 -7.18
N MET A 207 -18.26 4.67 -6.04
CA MET A 207 -19.16 4.25 -4.96
C MET A 207 -20.35 5.20 -4.83
N PRO A 208 -21.54 4.69 -4.46
CA PRO A 208 -22.68 5.53 -4.07
C PRO A 208 -22.30 6.49 -2.93
N HIS A 209 -22.89 7.70 -2.90
CA HIS A 209 -22.58 8.71 -1.87
C HIS A 209 -22.69 8.21 -0.42
N HIS A 210 -23.61 7.29 -0.13
CA HIS A 210 -23.78 6.72 1.21
C HIS A 210 -22.74 5.65 1.58
N GLN A 211 -21.89 5.23 0.63
CA GLN A 211 -20.85 4.19 0.79
C GLN A 211 -19.42 4.74 0.66
N GLN A 212 -19.23 6.05 0.51
CA GLN A 212 -17.88 6.63 0.33
C GLN A 212 -16.92 6.35 1.51
N GLY A 213 -17.44 6.11 2.72
CA GLY A 213 -16.63 5.66 3.85
C GLY A 213 -15.97 4.29 3.63
N LEU A 214 -16.59 3.41 2.83
CA LEU A 214 -16.02 2.10 2.47
C LEU A 214 -14.79 2.25 1.57
N ALA A 215 -14.73 3.29 0.72
CA ALA A 215 -13.57 3.55 -0.13
C ALA A 215 -12.31 3.78 0.72
N ALA A 216 -12.39 4.65 1.72
CA ALA A 216 -11.26 4.94 2.62
C ALA A 216 -10.86 3.70 3.43
N SER A 217 -11.83 2.93 3.92
CA SER A 217 -11.56 1.69 4.65
C SER A 217 -10.88 0.65 3.76
N LEU A 218 -11.34 0.46 2.51
CA LEU A 218 -10.75 -0.49 1.58
C LEU A 218 -9.30 -0.10 1.22
N VAL A 219 -9.06 1.18 0.90
CA VAL A 219 -7.69 1.68 0.65
C VAL A 219 -6.80 1.44 1.87
N ASN A 220 -7.28 1.75 3.07
CA ASN A 220 -6.52 1.53 4.29
C ASN A 220 -6.22 0.04 4.55
N THR A 221 -7.18 -0.85 4.27
CA THR A 221 -6.95 -2.30 4.35
C THR A 221 -5.87 -2.73 3.37
N VAL A 222 -5.93 -2.28 2.12
CA VAL A 222 -4.88 -2.57 1.12
C VAL A 222 -3.53 -2.05 1.57
N VAL A 223 -3.45 -0.82 2.08
CA VAL A 223 -2.22 -0.23 2.62
C VAL A 223 -1.61 -1.12 3.71
N ASN A 224 -2.35 -1.40 4.77
CA ASN A 224 -1.81 -2.14 5.93
C ASN A 224 -1.45 -3.58 5.56
N TYR A 225 -2.30 -4.23 4.75
CA TYR A 225 -2.04 -5.60 4.33
C TYR A 225 -0.82 -5.68 3.41
N SER A 226 -0.66 -4.71 2.50
CA SER A 226 0.46 -4.67 1.56
C SER A 226 1.79 -4.38 2.24
N ILE A 227 1.84 -3.50 3.26
CA ILE A 227 3.04 -3.30 4.11
C ILE A 227 3.52 -4.64 4.67
N SER A 228 2.60 -5.40 5.28
CA SER A 228 2.94 -6.66 5.95
C SER A 228 3.35 -7.77 4.95
N VAL A 229 2.61 -7.92 3.84
CA VAL A 229 2.97 -8.91 2.81
C VAL A 229 4.29 -8.55 2.11
N GLY A 230 4.52 -7.25 1.87
CA GLY A 230 5.76 -6.71 1.31
C GLY A 230 6.98 -7.09 2.12
N LEU A 231 6.88 -6.97 3.45
CA LEU A 231 7.95 -7.37 4.37
C LEU A 231 8.28 -8.86 4.29
N GLY A 232 7.28 -9.74 4.17
CA GLY A 232 7.54 -11.18 3.99
C GLY A 232 8.30 -11.50 2.71
N PHE A 233 8.02 -10.81 1.59
CA PHE A 233 8.81 -10.96 0.35
C PHE A 233 10.27 -10.54 0.57
N ALA A 234 10.48 -9.38 1.20
CA ALA A 234 11.80 -8.84 1.44
C ALA A 234 12.61 -9.70 2.42
N GLY A 235 12.00 -10.14 3.53
CA GLY A 235 12.63 -11.04 4.50
C GLY A 235 13.00 -12.38 3.87
N THR A 236 12.20 -12.88 2.92
CA THR A 236 12.55 -14.08 2.15
C THR A 236 13.82 -13.85 1.33
N ALA A 237 13.88 -12.74 0.57
CA ALA A 237 15.04 -12.40 -0.23
C ALA A 237 16.31 -12.22 0.62
N GLU A 238 16.21 -11.49 1.73
CA GLU A 238 17.29 -11.37 2.72
C GLU A 238 17.75 -12.75 3.20
N ARG A 239 16.82 -13.58 3.68
CA ARG A 239 17.13 -14.88 4.27
C ARG A 239 17.88 -15.78 3.29
N TYR A 240 17.43 -15.86 2.05
CA TYR A 240 18.07 -16.70 1.04
C TYR A 240 19.46 -16.17 0.65
N VAL A 241 19.64 -14.85 0.58
CA VAL A 241 20.95 -14.27 0.28
C VAL A 241 21.94 -14.54 1.41
N VAL A 242 21.55 -14.32 2.66
CA VAL A 242 22.38 -14.60 3.84
C VAL A 242 22.70 -16.09 3.98
N LEU A 243 21.74 -16.99 3.71
CA LEU A 243 21.98 -18.45 3.74
C LEU A 243 23.00 -18.90 2.69
N ASN A 244 23.16 -18.16 1.59
CA ASN A 244 24.15 -18.44 0.56
C ASN A 244 25.54 -17.83 0.86
N GLY A 245 25.77 -17.34 2.09
CA GLY A 245 27.08 -16.88 2.57
C GLY A 245 27.34 -15.39 2.39
N ALA A 246 26.35 -14.62 1.95
CA ALA A 246 26.41 -13.16 1.90
C ALA A 246 26.38 -12.55 3.31
N ASP A 247 26.91 -11.34 3.45
CA ASP A 247 26.85 -10.61 4.71
C ASP A 247 25.45 -10.04 5.00
N GLN A 248 25.26 -9.52 6.22
CA GLN A 248 23.96 -8.97 6.64
C GLN A 248 23.55 -7.74 5.80
N LEU A 249 24.52 -6.93 5.37
CA LEU A 249 24.24 -5.73 4.57
C LEU A 249 23.79 -6.12 3.15
N GLU A 250 24.39 -7.13 2.55
CA GLU A 250 23.99 -7.72 1.28
C GLU A 250 22.59 -8.32 1.37
N GLY A 251 22.26 -8.98 2.49
CA GLY A 251 20.90 -9.41 2.80
C GLY A 251 19.89 -8.26 2.81
N TYR A 252 20.19 -7.18 3.52
CA TYR A 252 19.33 -5.97 3.53
C TYR A 252 19.20 -5.33 2.16
N ARG A 253 20.27 -5.31 1.36
CA ARG A 253 20.21 -4.81 -0.01
C ARG A 253 19.31 -5.67 -0.89
N ALA A 254 19.36 -7.01 -0.76
CA ALA A 254 18.48 -7.92 -1.47
C ALA A 254 17.01 -7.62 -1.18
N ALA A 255 16.68 -7.44 0.09
CA ALA A 255 15.35 -7.00 0.53
C ALA A 255 14.94 -5.65 -0.07
N LEU A 256 15.82 -4.65 -0.04
CA LEU A 256 15.55 -3.33 -0.63
C LEU A 256 15.37 -3.41 -2.16
N TYR A 257 16.07 -4.29 -2.87
CA TYR A 257 15.86 -4.52 -4.30
C TYR A 257 14.47 -5.10 -4.61
N VAL A 258 13.89 -5.90 -3.70
CA VAL A 258 12.48 -6.31 -3.80
C VAL A 258 11.57 -5.08 -3.74
N GLY A 259 11.83 -4.15 -2.82
CA GLY A 259 11.11 -2.87 -2.74
C GLY A 259 11.19 -2.06 -4.04
N ILE A 260 12.38 -1.90 -4.62
CA ILE A 260 12.56 -1.22 -5.92
C ILE A 260 11.74 -1.92 -7.01
N SER A 261 11.74 -3.24 -7.04
CA SER A 261 10.98 -4.01 -8.03
C SER A 261 9.48 -3.78 -7.92
N LEU A 262 8.97 -3.66 -6.68
CA LEU A 262 7.58 -3.31 -6.41
C LEU A 262 7.27 -1.87 -6.83
N ASP A 263 8.16 -0.91 -6.60
CA ASP A 263 7.96 0.47 -7.07
C ASP A 263 7.95 0.55 -8.61
N VAL A 264 8.82 -0.21 -9.29
CA VAL A 264 8.81 -0.30 -10.75
C VAL A 264 7.50 -0.89 -11.26
N LEU A 265 6.98 -1.93 -10.61
CA LEU A 265 5.65 -2.47 -10.91
C LEU A 265 4.56 -1.40 -10.70
N GLY A 266 4.61 -0.67 -9.59
CA GLY A 266 3.71 0.44 -9.30
C GLY A 266 3.77 1.54 -10.36
N LEU A 267 4.96 1.89 -10.85
CA LEU A 267 5.16 2.85 -11.93
C LEU A 267 4.52 2.39 -13.24
N ILE A 268 4.65 1.11 -13.58
CA ILE A 268 4.01 0.54 -14.78
C ILE A 268 2.49 0.63 -14.67
N LEU A 269 1.92 0.27 -13.52
CA LEU A 269 0.48 0.36 -13.27
C LEU A 269 -0.01 1.82 -13.32
N ALA A 270 0.74 2.74 -12.72
CA ALA A 270 0.40 4.17 -12.72
C ALA A 270 0.50 4.78 -14.13
N ALA A 271 1.51 4.40 -14.91
CA ALA A 271 1.63 4.79 -16.31
C ALA A 271 0.47 4.24 -17.16
N GLY A 272 0.07 2.98 -16.95
CA GLY A 272 -1.11 2.38 -17.56
C GLY A 272 -2.38 3.17 -17.25
N LEU A 273 -2.56 3.59 -16.00
CA LEU A 273 -3.67 4.43 -15.58
C LEU A 273 -3.66 5.81 -16.26
N VAL A 274 -2.50 6.46 -16.38
CA VAL A 274 -2.37 7.74 -17.10
C VAL A 274 -2.77 7.59 -18.57
N ILE A 275 -2.31 6.52 -19.23
CA ILE A 275 -2.65 6.23 -20.62
C ILE A 275 -4.15 6.02 -20.75
N HIS A 276 -4.75 5.20 -19.88
CA HIS A 276 -6.18 4.93 -19.88
C HIS A 276 -7.02 6.21 -19.73
N GLN A 277 -6.69 7.05 -18.75
CA GLN A 277 -7.36 8.33 -18.51
C GLN A 277 -7.26 9.28 -19.72
N ARG A 278 -6.09 9.35 -20.37
CA ARG A 278 -5.91 10.17 -21.57
C ARG A 278 -6.72 9.68 -22.77
N LEU A 279 -6.85 8.37 -22.92
CA LEU A 279 -7.65 7.77 -24.00
C LEU A 279 -9.14 8.07 -23.82
N GLN A 280 -9.67 7.94 -22.60
CA GLN A 280 -11.06 8.31 -22.30
C GLN A 280 -11.34 9.78 -22.58
N LEU A 281 -10.44 10.69 -22.19
CA LEU A 281 -10.60 12.13 -22.45
C LEU A 281 -10.67 12.46 -23.95
N LYS A 282 -9.84 11.79 -24.77
CA LYS A 282 -9.87 11.95 -26.23
C LYS A 282 -11.19 11.45 -26.83
N GLN A 283 -11.68 10.30 -26.38
CA GLN A 283 -12.96 9.74 -26.86
C GLN A 283 -14.13 10.67 -26.54
N ASN A 284 -14.20 11.20 -25.31
CA ASN A 284 -15.26 12.11 -24.90
C ASN A 284 -15.21 13.44 -25.68
N SER A 285 -14.01 13.94 -25.97
CA SER A 285 -13.83 15.16 -26.76
C SER A 285 -14.28 14.98 -28.22
N ALA A 286 -13.99 13.83 -28.83
CA ALA A 286 -14.43 13.52 -30.19
C ALA A 286 -15.96 13.43 -30.30
N GLN A 287 -16.62 12.77 -29.33
CA GLN A 287 -18.08 12.66 -29.29
C GLN A 287 -18.81 14.00 -29.10
N THR A 288 -18.16 14.98 -28.47
CA THR A 288 -18.75 16.33 -28.25
C THR A 288 -18.65 17.20 -29.51
N ILE A 289 -17.78 16.86 -30.47
CA ILE A 289 -17.59 17.61 -31.73
C ILE A 289 -18.54 17.09 -32.82
N ASP A 290 -18.91 15.82 -32.78
CA ASP A 290 -19.75 15.15 -33.78
C ASP A 290 -21.27 15.16 -33.46
N GLY A 291 -21.70 15.75 -32.33
CA GLY A 291 -23.10 15.81 -31.87
C GLY A 291 -23.62 17.23 -31.70
#